data_AF-A0AAC9IGA5-F1
#
_entry.id   AF-A0AAC9IGA5-F1
#
_cell.length_a   1.000
_cell.length_b   1.000
_cell.length_c   1.000
_cell.angle_alpha   90.00
_cell.angle_beta   90.00
_cell.angle_gamma   90.00
#
_symmetry.space_group_name_H-M   'P 1'
#
loop_
_entity.id
_entity.type
_entity.pdbx_description
1 polymer ?
#
loop_
_entity_poly.entity_id
_entity_poly.type
_entity_poly.pdbx_seq_one_letter_code
_entity_poly.pdbx_strand_id
1 'polypeptide(L)'
;MADKKVHYKKVAASEDFRKLLEEKRRFIVPLTIFFFLFYFSLPVATSYFTFLNAPAIGAITWAWLFALTQFVMTWVLCGLYAKKAAQFDKYVSALKVESRGDDE
;
A
#
# COMPACT_ATOMS: atom_id res chain seq x y z
N MET A 1 -9.01 24.76 23.65
CA MET A 1 -8.85 24.23 22.26
C MET A 1 -7.40 24.08 21.79
N ALA A 2 -6.40 24.78 22.37
CA ALA A 2 -4.99 24.65 21.98
C ALA A 2 -4.30 23.37 22.49
N ASP A 3 -4.79 22.81 23.60
CA ASP A 3 -4.15 21.71 24.34
C ASP A 3 -4.17 20.36 23.60
N LYS A 4 -5.27 20.05 22.91
CA LYS A 4 -5.47 18.80 22.16
C LYS A 4 -4.42 18.57 21.04
N LYS A 5 -3.88 19.65 20.47
CA LYS A 5 -2.82 19.59 19.44
C LYS A 5 -1.45 19.25 20.03
N VAL A 6 -1.20 19.64 21.28
CA VAL A 6 0.09 19.43 21.97
C VAL A 6 0.19 17.98 22.45
N HIS A 7 -0.91 17.41 22.97
CA HIS A 7 -0.98 15.99 23.32
C HIS A 7 -0.84 15.07 22.10
N TYR A 8 -1.50 15.40 20.98
CA TYR A 8 -1.34 14.68 19.72
C TYR A 8 0.12 14.70 19.24
N LYS A 9 0.83 15.83 19.36
CA LYS A 9 2.27 15.90 19.04
C LYS A 9 3.15 15.06 19.95
N LYS A 10 2.84 14.94 21.25
CA LYS A 10 3.59 14.10 22.20
C LYS A 10 3.38 12.60 21.98
N VAL A 11 2.16 12.18 21.65
CA VAL A 11 1.85 10.77 21.32
C VAL A 11 2.34 10.40 19.92
N ALA A 12 2.22 11.28 18.93
CA ALA A 12 2.80 11.07 17.60
C ALA A 12 4.35 11.09 17.60
N ALA A 13 4.96 11.66 18.64
CA ALA A 13 6.41 11.63 18.87
C ALA A 13 6.86 10.38 19.66
N SER A 14 5.95 9.52 20.12
CA SER A 14 6.35 8.29 20.82
C SER A 14 7.03 7.32 19.85
N GLU A 15 8.10 6.67 20.32
CA GLU A 15 8.86 5.69 19.52
C GLU A 15 7.98 4.55 19.00
N ASP A 16 6.92 4.20 19.72
CA ASP A 16 5.99 3.13 19.34
C ASP A 16 5.16 3.49 18.10
N PHE A 17 4.74 4.75 17.97
CA PHE A 17 4.03 5.22 16.78
C PHE A 17 4.93 5.21 15.55
N ARG A 18 6.21 5.56 15.74
CA ARG A 18 7.22 5.53 14.68
C ARG A 18 7.55 4.09 14.25
N LYS A 19 7.70 3.15 15.19
CA LYS A 19 7.91 1.72 14.91
C LYS A 19 6.76 1.12 14.10
N LEU A 20 5.51 1.42 14.49
CA LEU A 20 4.32 0.98 13.73
C LEU A 20 4.29 1.54 12.30
N LEU A 21 4.69 2.81 12.14
CA LEU A 21 4.80 3.44 10.82
C LEU A 21 5.95 2.85 9.99
N GLU A 22 7.07 2.52 10.62
CA GLU A 22 8.22 1.89 9.97
C GLU A 22 7.93 0.47 9.51
N GLU A 23 7.24 -0.34 10.32
CA GLU A 23 6.77 -1.66 9.89
C GLU A 23 5.80 -1.56 8.71
N LYS A 24 4.89 -0.57 8.74
CA LYS A 24 4.01 -0.27 7.61
C LYS A 24 4.81 0.07 6.36
N ARG A 25 5.80 0.94 6.50
CA ARG A 25 6.65 1.38 5.39
C ARG A 25 7.49 0.23 4.85
N ARG A 26 8.05 -0.62 5.72
CA ARG A 26 8.85 -1.79 5.34
C ARG A 26 8.07 -2.83 4.56
N PHE A 27 6.76 -2.88 4.73
CA PHE A 27 5.89 -3.75 3.92
C PHE A 27 5.45 -3.08 2.60
N ILE A 28 5.06 -1.81 2.64
CA ILE A 28 4.52 -1.11 1.45
C ILE A 28 5.62 -0.69 0.48
N VAL A 29 6.78 -0.23 0.95
CA VAL A 29 7.87 0.22 0.08
C VAL A 29 8.36 -0.86 -0.89
N PRO A 30 8.68 -2.10 -0.47
CA PRO A 30 9.08 -3.13 -1.44
C PRO A 30 7.94 -3.48 -2.41
N LEU A 31 6.69 -3.44 -1.96
CA LEU A 31 5.51 -3.61 -2.82
C LEU A 31 5.40 -2.51 -3.88
N THR A 32 5.64 -1.24 -3.51
CA THR A 32 5.66 -0.11 -4.44
C THR A 32 6.83 -0.21 -5.42
N ILE A 33 8.02 -0.63 -4.96
CA ILE A 33 9.17 -0.84 -5.85
C ILE A 33 8.87 -1.98 -6.84
N PHE A 34 8.34 -3.10 -6.34
CA PHE A 34 7.91 -4.21 -7.18
C PHE A 34 6.83 -3.78 -8.18
N PHE A 35 5.86 -2.97 -7.75
CA PHE A 35 4.86 -2.37 -8.65
C PHE A 35 5.51 -1.59 -9.78
N PHE A 36 6.44 -0.69 -9.49
CA PHE A 36 7.12 0.09 -10.52
C PHE A 36 7.89 -0.81 -11.48
N LEU A 37 8.67 -1.75 -10.95
CA LEU A 37 9.43 -2.69 -11.78
C LEU A 37 8.53 -3.55 -12.65
N PHE A 38 7.42 -4.07 -12.11
CA PHE A 38 6.46 -4.91 -12.82
C PHE A 38 5.56 -4.12 -13.78
N TYR A 39 5.33 -2.84 -13.49
CA TYR A 39 4.63 -1.93 -14.40
C TYR A 39 5.49 -1.65 -15.63
N PHE A 40 6.74 -1.27 -15.41
CA PHE A 40 7.70 -1.00 -16.50
C PHE A 40 8.19 -2.27 -17.19
N SER A 41 8.09 -3.44 -16.55
CA SER A 41 8.49 -4.69 -17.20
C SER A 41 7.68 -4.97 -18.44
N LEU A 42 6.42 -4.51 -18.55
CA LEU A 42 5.60 -4.73 -19.76
C LEU A 42 6.18 -3.95 -20.97
N PRO A 43 6.33 -2.61 -20.95
CA PRO A 43 6.93 -1.88 -22.08
C PRO A 43 8.39 -2.28 -22.34
N VAL A 44 9.17 -2.56 -21.30
CA VAL A 44 10.55 -3.07 -21.46
C VAL A 44 10.52 -4.44 -22.15
N ALA A 45 9.71 -5.38 -21.67
CA ALA A 45 9.67 -6.71 -22.24
C ALA A 45 9.06 -6.70 -23.66
N THR A 46 8.11 -5.82 -23.96
CA THR A 46 7.60 -5.61 -25.32
C THR A 46 8.67 -5.06 -26.26
N SER A 47 9.60 -4.24 -25.76
CA SER A 47 10.72 -3.71 -26.55
C SER A 47 11.84 -4.74 -26.77
N TYR A 48 12.04 -5.68 -25.85
CA TYR A 48 13.16 -6.62 -25.89
C TYR A 48 12.77 -8.02 -26.35
N PHE A 49 11.54 -8.47 -26.08
CA PHE A 49 11.08 -9.82 -26.37
C PHE A 49 9.92 -9.83 -27.36
N THR A 50 10.09 -10.52 -28.47
CA THR A 50 9.04 -10.76 -29.47
C THR A 50 7.99 -11.77 -29.00
N PHE A 51 8.26 -12.55 -27.94
CA PHE A 51 7.33 -13.55 -27.39
C PHE A 51 6.03 -12.92 -26.87
N LEU A 52 6.07 -11.67 -26.39
CA LEU A 52 4.88 -10.96 -25.89
C LEU A 52 3.84 -10.67 -26.97
N ASN A 53 4.29 -10.55 -28.22
CA ASN A 53 3.44 -10.41 -29.39
C ASN A 53 3.00 -11.76 -29.97
N ALA A 54 3.57 -12.87 -29.48
CA ALA A 54 3.11 -14.19 -29.89
C ALA A 54 1.69 -14.43 -29.34
N PRO A 55 0.79 -15.01 -30.16
CA PRO A 55 -0.53 -15.40 -29.70
C PRO A 55 -0.41 -16.50 -28.64
N ALA A 56 -1.02 -16.28 -27.48
CA ALA A 56 -1.12 -17.27 -26.40
C ALA A 56 -2.35 -18.15 -26.61
N ILE A 57 -3.52 -17.53 -26.83
CA ILE A 57 -4.79 -18.23 -27.09
C ILE A 57 -5.55 -17.45 -28.18
N GLY A 58 -5.59 -17.98 -29.40
CA GLY A 58 -6.23 -17.31 -30.53
C GLY A 58 -5.59 -15.95 -30.84
N ALA A 59 -6.38 -14.87 -30.85
CA ALA A 59 -5.89 -13.51 -31.07
C ALA A 59 -5.34 -12.82 -29.79
N ILE A 60 -5.41 -13.48 -28.64
CA ILE A 60 -4.93 -12.94 -27.36
C ILE A 60 -3.45 -13.24 -27.24
N THR A 61 -2.63 -12.18 -27.17
CA THR A 61 -1.18 -12.30 -27.02
C THR A 61 -0.77 -12.45 -25.56
N TRP A 62 0.48 -12.87 -25.33
CA TRP A 62 1.05 -12.90 -23.98
C TRP A 62 1.04 -11.52 -23.29
N ALA A 63 1.10 -10.43 -24.05
CA ALA A 63 0.96 -9.07 -23.52
C ALA A 63 -0.39 -8.86 -22.81
N TRP A 64 -1.49 -9.41 -23.36
CA TRP A 64 -2.81 -9.33 -22.74
C TRP A 64 -2.88 -10.08 -21.40
N LEU A 65 -2.25 -11.25 -21.32
CA LEU A 65 -2.17 -12.00 -20.06
C LEU A 65 -1.37 -11.23 -19.00
N PHE A 66 -0.29 -10.57 -19.41
CA PHE A 66 0.50 -9.72 -18.54
C PHE A 66 -0.31 -8.50 -18.05
N ALA A 67 -1.07 -7.86 -18.94
CA ALA A 67 -1.96 -6.76 -18.58
C ALA A 67 -3.04 -7.20 -17.56
N LEU A 68 -3.65 -8.37 -17.74
CA LEU A 68 -4.59 -8.93 -16.75
C LEU A 68 -3.93 -9.15 -15.38
N THR A 69 -2.68 -9.62 -15.38
CA THR A 69 -1.92 -9.80 -14.14
C THR A 69 -1.66 -8.46 -13.45
N GLN A 70 -1.40 -7.39 -14.20
CA GLN A 70 -1.25 -6.03 -13.64
C GLN A 70 -2.54 -5.54 -12.96
N PHE A 71 -3.72 -5.86 -13.50
CA PHE A 71 -5.00 -5.54 -12.86
C PHE A 71 -5.16 -6.25 -11.52
N VAL A 72 -4.93 -7.57 -11.49
CA VAL A 72 -5.01 -8.37 -10.25
C VAL A 72 -4.02 -7.83 -9.21
N MET A 73 -2.79 -7.54 -9.64
CA MET A 73 -1.75 -6.99 -8.79
C MET A 73 -2.15 -5.63 -8.18
N THR A 74 -2.77 -4.76 -8.97
CA THR A 74 -3.30 -3.47 -8.50
C THR A 74 -4.40 -3.63 -7.45
N TRP A 75 -5.34 -4.56 -7.66
CA TRP A 75 -6.37 -4.85 -6.66
C TRP A 75 -5.78 -5.40 -5.37
N VAL A 76 -4.79 -6.28 -5.45
CA VAL A 76 -4.08 -6.81 -4.27
C VAL A 76 -3.41 -5.68 -3.49
N LEU A 77 -2.73 -4.75 -4.18
CA LEU A 77 -2.13 -3.56 -3.56
C LEU A 77 -3.18 -2.68 -2.88
N CYS A 78 -4.28 -2.36 -3.56
CA CYS A 78 -5.37 -1.58 -3.00
C CYS A 78 -5.98 -2.27 -1.77
N GLY A 79 -6.20 -3.59 -1.82
CA GLY A 79 -6.71 -4.36 -0.69
C GLY A 79 -5.74 -4.39 0.49
N LEU A 80 -4.45 -4.61 0.24
CA LEU A 80 -3.40 -4.55 1.26
C LEU A 80 -3.32 -3.16 1.90
N TYR A 81 -3.37 -2.10 1.08
CA TYR A 81 -3.39 -0.73 1.56
C TYR A 81 -4.62 -0.46 2.44
N ALA A 82 -5.82 -0.83 1.99
CA ALA A 82 -7.07 -0.62 2.72
C ALA A 82 -7.06 -1.36 4.06
N LYS A 83 -6.60 -2.62 4.09
CA LYS A 83 -6.46 -3.40 5.33
C LYS A 83 -5.49 -2.73 6.31
N LYS A 84 -4.38 -2.18 5.79
CA LYS A 84 -3.38 -1.51 6.63
C LYS A 84 -3.84 -0.12 7.10
N ALA A 85 -4.61 0.61 6.30
CA ALA A 85 -5.26 1.86 6.69
C ALA A 85 -6.31 1.60 7.79
N ALA A 86 -7.12 0.55 7.65
CA ALA A 86 -8.11 0.16 8.66
C ALA A 86 -7.47 -0.22 10.01
N GLN A 87 -6.27 -0.85 10.01
CA GLN A 87 -5.52 -1.06 11.25
C GLN A 87 -5.15 0.28 11.91
N PHE A 88 -4.69 1.25 11.12
CA PHE A 88 -4.30 2.56 11.65
C PHE A 88 -5.50 3.31 12.24
N ASP A 89 -6.65 3.30 11.57
CA ASP A 89 -7.88 3.91 12.08
C ASP A 89 -8.33 3.30 13.41
N LYS A 90 -8.16 1.98 13.61
CA LYS A 90 -8.41 1.32 14.91
C LYS A 90 -7.49 1.82 16.03
N TYR A 91 -6.22 2.09 15.74
CA TYR A 91 -5.30 2.64 16.74
C TYR A 91 -5.65 4.09 17.09
N VAL A 92 -6.01 4.90 16.08
CA VAL A 92 -6.42 6.30 16.29
C VAL A 92 -7.73 6.38 17.07
N SER A 93 -8.69 5.47 16.81
CA SER A 93 -9.95 5.44 17.56
C SER A 93 -9.76 4.99 19.00
N ALA A 94 -8.89 4.02 19.29
CA ALA A 94 -8.54 3.61 20.65
C ALA A 94 -7.96 4.78 21.48
N LEU A 95 -7.04 5.55 20.91
CA LEU A 95 -6.49 6.75 21.56
C LEU A 95 -7.53 7.85 21.80
N LYS A 96 -8.54 7.95 20.94
CA LYS A 96 -9.60 8.95 21.06
C LYS A 96 -10.58 8.63 22.20
N VAL A 97 -10.75 7.35 22.55
CA VAL A 97 -11.61 6.89 23.64
C VAL A 97 -10.97 7.15 25.00
N GLU A 98 -9.66 6.89 25.15
CA GLU A 98 -8.91 7.19 26.38
C GLU A 98 -9.02 8.69 26.74
N SER A 99 -8.84 9.57 25.75
CA SER A 99 -8.88 11.03 25.95
C SER A 99 -10.25 11.63 26.27
N ARG A 100 -11.30 10.80 26.38
CA ARG A 100 -12.66 11.24 26.77
C ARG A 100 -13.08 10.69 28.13
N GLY A 101 -12.30 9.78 28.72
CA GLY A 101 -12.53 9.24 30.06
C GLY A 101 -11.96 10.09 31.20
N ASP A 102 -11.02 11.01 30.91
CA ASP A 102 -10.42 11.93 31.89
C ASP A 102 -11.19 13.27 32.02
N ASP A 103 -12.29 13.42 31.28
CA ASP A 103 -13.14 14.63 31.26
C ASP A 103 -14.39 14.51 32.18
N GLU A 104 -14.50 13.44 32.98
CA GLU A 104 -15.57 13.22 34.00
C GLU A 104 -14.97 13.10 35.40
#